data_AF-A0A515D084-F1
#
_entry.id   AF-A0A515D084-F1
#
_cell.length_a   1.000
_cell.length_b   1.000
_cell.length_c   1.000
_cell.angle_alpha   90.00
_cell.angle_beta   90.00
_cell.angle_gamma   90.00
#
_symmetry.space_group_name_H-M   'P 1'
#
loop_
_entity.id
_entity.type
_entity.pdbx_description
1 polymer ?
#
loop_
_entity_poly.entity_id
_entity_poly.type
_entity_poly.pdbx_seq_one_letter_code
_entity_poly.pdbx_strand_id
1 'polypeptide(L)' 'MSEESHNALNLKMDEELYEKTLKFIAQKGLKYLDIKTVQFHFRTGYFRTARVVERIRLEQGVTGKNINKD' A
#
# COMPACT_ATOMS: atom_id res chain seq x y z
N MET A 1 -9.88 -22.47 -11.55
CA MET A 1 -9.51 -21.76 -10.30
C MET A 1 -10.77 -21.59 -9.48
N SER A 2 -10.80 -22.07 -8.24
CA SER A 2 -11.92 -21.79 -7.32
C SER A 2 -11.85 -20.34 -6.85
N GLU A 3 -12.99 -19.80 -6.42
CA GLU A 3 -13.09 -18.46 -5.84
C GLU A 3 -12.15 -18.28 -4.64
N GLU A 4 -12.04 -19.30 -3.78
CA GLU A 4 -11.12 -19.33 -2.64
C GLU A 4 -9.65 -19.19 -3.06
N SER A 5 -9.24 -19.91 -4.11
CA SER A 5 -7.86 -19.83 -4.62
C SER A 5 -7.56 -18.45 -5.20
N HIS A 6 -8.55 -17.82 -5.84
CA HIS A 6 -8.41 -16.46 -6.36
C HIS A 6 -8.29 -15.43 -5.21
N ASN A 7 -9.09 -15.58 -4.16
CA ASN A 7 -9.05 -14.72 -2.98
C ASN A 7 -7.73 -14.85 -2.22
N ALA A 8 -7.24 -16.08 -2.03
CA ALA A 8 -5.94 -16.32 -1.40
C ALA A 8 -4.79 -15.68 -2.20
N LEU A 9 -4.83 -15.77 -3.54
CA LEU A 9 -3.84 -15.12 -4.39
C LEU A 9 -3.91 -13.59 -4.29
N ASN A 10 -5.12 -13.03 -4.26
CA ASN A 10 -5.32 -11.59 -4.08
C ASN A 10 -4.75 -11.10 -2.75
N LEU A 11 -5.02 -11.81 -1.65
CA LEU A 11 -4.47 -11.47 -0.34
C LEU A 11 -2.94 -11.51 -0.34
N LYS A 12 -2.35 -12.56 -0.93
CA LYS A 12 -0.90 -12.70 -1.03
C LYS A 12 -0.26 -11.56 -1.82
N MET A 13 -0.87 -11.16 -2.94
CA MET A 13 -0.39 -10.03 -3.75
C MET A 13 -0.51 -8.69 -3.01
N ASP A 14 -1.59 -8.49 -2.24
CA ASP A 14 -1.76 -7.29 -1.42
C ASP A 14 -0.69 -7.23 -0.31
N GLU A 15 -0.38 -8.35 0.34
CA GLU A 15 0.67 -8.43 1.39
C GLU A 15 2.07 -8.15 0.82
N GLU A 16 2.38 -8.70 -0.35
CA GLU A 16 3.66 -8.44 -1.02
C GLU A 16 3.81 -6.95 -1.40
N LEU A 17 2.72 -6.33 -1.88
CA LEU A 17 2.72 -4.90 -2.18
C LEU A 17 2.87 -4.05 -0.91
N TYR A 18 2.25 -4.47 0.19
CA TYR A 18 2.37 -3.81 1.49
C TYR A 18 3.83 -3.76 1.95
N GLU A 19 4.51 -4.89 2.00
CA GLU A 19 5.91 -4.99 2.42
C GLU A 19 6.85 -4.16 1.53
N LYS A 20 6.62 -4.21 0.21
CA LYS A 20 7.39 -3.38 -0.73
C LYS A 20 7.13 -1.89 -0.52
N THR A 21 5.90 -1.50 -0.22
CA THR A 21 5.53 -0.10 -0.01
C THR A 21 6.15 0.45 1.26
N LEU A 22 6.18 -0.31 2.35
CA LEU A 22 6.90 0.09 3.58
C LEU A 22 8.39 0.34 3.32
N LYS A 23 9.06 -0.58 2.61
CA LYS A 23 10.47 -0.42 2.24
C LYS A 23 10.69 0.80 1.35
N PHE A 24 9.79 1.04 0.40
CA PHE A 24 9.84 2.21 -0.48
C PHE A 24 9.71 3.52 0.30
N ILE A 25 8.77 3.61 1.25
CA ILE A 25 8.60 4.76 2.14
C ILE A 25 9.90 5.05 2.90
N ALA A 26 10.47 4.02 3.54
CA ALA A 26 11.70 4.14 4.33
C ALA A 26 12.90 4.57 3.47
N GLN A 27 13.06 3.96 2.28
CA GLN A 27 14.18 4.27 1.38
C GLN A 27 14.11 5.68 0.77
N LYS A 28 12.90 6.18 0.49
CA LYS A 28 12.70 7.49 -0.12
C LYS A 28 12.44 8.60 0.90
N GLY A 29 12.34 8.27 2.19
CA GLY A 29 12.00 9.22 3.25
C GLY A 29 10.67 9.93 2.99
N LEU A 30 9.69 9.20 2.44
CA LEU A 30 8.42 9.81 2.05
C LEU A 30 7.65 10.27 3.30
N LYS A 31 7.48 11.58 3.44
CA LYS A 31 6.62 12.18 4.47
C LYS A 31 5.13 12.03 4.16
N TYR A 32 4.79 11.73 2.91
CA TYR A 32 3.42 11.64 2.40
C TYR A 32 3.27 10.42 1.50
N LEU A 33 2.33 9.54 1.86
CA LEU A 33 2.09 8.29 1.15
C LEU A 33 0.91 8.50 0.23
N ASP A 34 1.19 8.86 -1.02
CA ASP A 34 0.14 9.04 -2.04
C ASP A 34 -0.11 7.77 -2.85
N ILE A 35 -1.38 7.49 -3.14
CA ILE A 35 -1.81 6.30 -3.89
C ILE A 35 -1.18 6.30 -5.29
N LYS A 36 -1.15 7.45 -5.99
CA LYS A 36 -0.60 7.49 -7.36
C LYS A 36 0.89 7.19 -7.35
N THR A 37 1.63 7.71 -6.38
CA THR A 37 3.07 7.44 -6.26
C THR A 37 3.35 5.94 -6.15
N VAL A 38 2.64 5.24 -5.27
CA VAL A 38 2.79 3.78 -5.10
C VAL A 38 2.31 3.02 -6.35
N GLN A 39 1.20 3.46 -6.94
CA GLN A 39 0.63 2.87 -8.15
C GLN A 39 1.62 2.93 -9.33
N PHE A 40 2.21 4.11 -9.56
CA PHE A 40 3.18 4.32 -10.64
C PHE A 40 4.50 3.59 -10.37
N HIS A 41 4.97 3.58 -9.12
CA HIS A 41 6.22 2.93 -8.76
C HIS A 41 6.15 1.40 -8.95
N PHE A 42 5.08 0.77 -8.48
CA PHE A 42 4.93 -0.69 -8.54
C PHE A 42 4.11 -1.21 -9.73
N ARG A 43 3.63 -0.31 -10.61
CA ARG A 43 2.83 -0.66 -11.80
C ARG A 43 1.65 -1.60 -11.49
N THR A 44 0.91 -1.26 -10.44
CA THR A 44 -0.21 -2.08 -9.95
C THR A 44 -1.55 -1.36 -10.13
N GLY A 45 -2.65 -2.11 -9.99
CA GLY A 45 -4.00 -1.57 -10.16
C GLY A 45 -4.41 -0.63 -9.02
N TYR A 46 -5.12 0.44 -9.35
CA TYR A 46 -5.54 1.49 -8.40
C TYR A 46 -6.18 0.93 -7.13
N PHE A 47 -7.16 0.03 -7.26
CA PHE A 47 -7.88 -0.52 -6.11
C PHE A 47 -6.98 -1.29 -5.15
N ARG A 48 -6.05 -2.10 -5.68
CA ARG A 48 -5.06 -2.81 -4.85
C ARG A 48 -4.14 -1.82 -4.14
N THR A 49 -3.64 -0.81 -4.86
CA THR A 49 -2.82 0.23 -4.24
C THR A 49 -3.56 0.96 -3.13
N ALA A 50 -4.80 1.37 -3.38
CA ALA A 50 -5.60 2.11 -2.43
C ALA A 50 -5.79 1.31 -1.13
N ARG A 51 -6.15 0.02 -1.22
CA ARG A 51 -6.27 -0.85 -0.03
C ARG A 51 -4.98 -0.91 0.79
N VAL A 52 -3.85 -1.14 0.13
CA VAL A 52 -2.55 -1.24 0.81
C VAL A 52 -2.15 0.09 1.45
N VAL A 53 -2.30 1.21 0.73
CA VAL A 53 -1.96 2.54 1.23
C VAL A 53 -2.84 2.94 2.41
N GLU A 54 -4.15 2.68 2.35
CA GLU A 54 -5.07 2.95 3.46
C GLU A 54 -4.73 2.09 4.68
N ARG A 55 -4.39 0.80 4.50
CA ARG A 55 -3.91 -0.05 5.59
C ARG A 55 -2.67 0.53 6.27
N ILE A 56 -1.66 0.92 5.50
CA ILE A 56 -0.42 1.52 6.05
C ILE A 56 -0.73 2.81 6.82
N ARG A 57 -1.59 3.67 6.26
CA ARG A 57 -2.03 4.92 6.91
C ARG A 57 -2.70 4.65 8.26
N LEU A 58 -3.63 3.71 8.31
CA LEU A 58 -4.33 3.31 9.53
C LEU A 58 -3.35 2.79 10.59
N GLU A 59 -2.43 1.89 10.22
CA GLU A 59 -1.44 1.31 11.13
C GLU A 59 -0.43 2.34 11.64
N GLN A 60 -0.08 3.34 10.83
CA GLN A 60 0.81 4.44 11.23
C GLN A 60 0.09 5.55 12.02
N GLY A 61 -1.22 5.44 12.26
CA GLY A 61 -2.00 6.45 12.98
C GLY A 61 -2.21 7.74 12.19
N VAL A 62 -2.16 7.63 10.86
CA VAL A 62 -2.23 8.72 9.89
C VAL A 62 -3.57 8.70 9.21
N THR A 63 -4.41 9.70 9.47
CA THR A 63 -5.66 9.89 8.74
C THR A 63 -5.45 10.94 7.65
N GLY A 64 -5.59 10.54 6.38
CA GLY A 64 -5.39 11.42 5.22
C GLY A 64 -3.96 11.39 4.64
N LYS A 65 -3.56 12.45 3.92
CA LYS A 65 -2.28 12.49 3.19
C LYS A 65 -1.04 12.66 4.08
N ASN A 66 -1.19 13.09 5.34
CA ASN A 66 -0.08 13.56 6.17
C ASN A 66 0.48 12.48 7.11
N ILE A 67 1.65 11.91 6.82
CA ILE A 67 2.28 10.91 7.70
C ILE A 67 3.00 11.54 8.91
N ASN A 68 3.14 12.87 8.96
CA ASN A 68 3.72 13.56 10.10
C ASN A 68 2.63 14.22 10.95
N LYS A 69 2.47 13.75 12.20
CA LYS A 69 2.10 14.60 13.33
C LYS A 69 3.41 15.10 13.95
N ASP A 70 3.97 16.18 13.40
CA ASP A 70 4.77 17.11 14.20
C ASP A 70 3.79 18.09 14.87
#